data_AF-A0A8T2T3B9-F1
#
_entry.id   AF-A0A8T2T3B9-F1
#
_cell.length_a   1.000
_cell.length_b   1.000
_cell.length_c   1.000
_cell.angle_alpha   90.00
_cell.angle_beta   90.00
_cell.angle_gamma   90.00
#
_symmetry.space_group_name_H-M   'P 1'
#
loop_
_entity.id
_entity.type
_entity.pdbx_description
1 polymer ?
#
loop_
_entity_poly.entity_id
_entity_poly.type
_entity_poly.pdbx_seq_one_letter_code
_entity_poly.pdbx_strand_id
1 'polypeptide(L)'
;MAKLNINTPQAVALIGSHTVGRVHCVHLVSRLYPTVDATLNSSYAEYLKMRCPSPHPDPKAVKYARNDPGTPMKFDNNYYRNVMHMKGLLKLDNALYLDSRTKPYVQKMAEDNNYFFEQFVEAMSILTEHYVLTGDEGEIRKHCQWVN
;
A
#
# COMPACT_ATOMS: atom_id res chain seq x y z
N MET A 1 4.80 -7.90 -11.20
CA MET A 1 5.21 -6.63 -11.84
C MET A 1 6.30 -6.81 -12.90
N ALA A 2 7.01 -7.94 -12.95
CA ALA A 2 8.03 -8.22 -13.97
C ALA A 2 7.57 -8.05 -15.44
N LYS A 3 6.31 -8.37 -15.77
CA LYS A 3 5.75 -8.15 -17.11
C LYS A 3 5.70 -6.67 -17.52
N LEU A 4 5.79 -5.76 -16.56
CA LEU A 4 5.80 -4.31 -16.75
C LEU A 4 7.23 -3.75 -16.72
N ASN A 5 8.27 -4.60 -16.77
CA ASN A 5 9.69 -4.21 -16.59
C ASN A 5 10.00 -3.55 -15.23
N ILE A 6 9.17 -3.80 -14.22
CA ILE A 6 9.38 -3.33 -12.84
C ILE A 6 10.10 -4.42 -12.05
N ASN A 7 11.28 -4.08 -11.52
CA ASN A 7 12.10 -4.98 -10.72
C ASN A 7 11.62 -5.08 -9.25
N THR A 8 12.26 -5.93 -8.44
CA THR A 8 11.85 -6.17 -7.05
C THR A 8 11.89 -4.92 -6.16
N PRO A 9 12.99 -4.14 -6.06
CA PRO A 9 12.99 -2.92 -5.25
C PRO A 9 11.94 -1.91 -5.72
N GLN A 10 11.77 -1.72 -7.02
CA GLN A 10 10.73 -0.84 -7.58
C GLN A 10 9.31 -1.32 -7.20
N ALA A 11 9.05 -2.64 -7.24
CA ALA A 11 7.77 -3.19 -6.82
C ALA A 11 7.49 -2.97 -5.32
N VAL A 12 8.52 -3.13 -4.46
CA VAL A 12 8.44 -2.81 -3.03
C VAL A 12 8.16 -1.31 -2.84
N ALA A 13 8.85 -0.46 -3.62
CA ALA A 13 8.67 0.99 -3.59
C ALA A 13 7.22 1.38 -3.92
N LEU A 14 6.64 0.82 -4.99
CA LEU A 14 5.27 1.12 -5.40
C LEU A 14 4.24 0.78 -4.32
N ILE A 15 4.41 -0.34 -3.61
CA ILE A 15 3.52 -0.69 -2.49
C ILE A 15 3.67 0.31 -1.33
N GLY A 16 4.83 0.94 -1.20
CA GLY A 16 5.06 2.10 -0.32
C GLY A 16 4.13 3.28 -0.54
N SER A 17 3.36 3.34 -1.63
CA SER A 17 2.24 4.29 -1.79
C SER A 17 1.25 4.23 -0.61
N HIS A 18 1.18 3.09 0.08
CA HIS A 18 0.44 2.92 1.33
C HIS A 18 1.03 3.73 2.51
N THR A 19 2.00 4.60 2.30
CA THR A 19 2.37 5.64 3.28
C THR A 19 1.25 6.68 3.51
N VAL A 20 0.36 6.85 2.52
CA VAL A 20 -0.81 7.73 2.64
C VAL A 20 -2.12 6.96 2.41
N GLY A 21 -3.23 7.58 2.82
CA GLY A 21 -4.57 7.06 2.54
C GLY A 21 -5.12 6.14 3.62
N ARG A 22 -6.13 5.35 3.24
CA ARG A 22 -6.93 4.55 4.16
C ARG A 22 -7.47 3.29 3.50
N VAL A 23 -7.69 2.26 4.29
CA VAL A 23 -8.32 1.01 3.85
C VAL A 23 -9.62 0.80 4.63
N HIS A 24 -10.68 0.50 3.90
CA HIS A 24 -11.99 0.21 4.45
C HIS A 24 -11.99 -1.11 5.25
N CYS A 25 -12.78 -1.18 6.32
CA CYS A 25 -12.80 -2.34 7.21
C CYS A 25 -13.16 -3.66 6.51
N VAL A 26 -13.93 -3.63 5.42
CA VAL A 26 -14.23 -4.82 4.59
C VAL A 26 -12.97 -5.55 4.12
N HIS A 27 -11.84 -4.85 3.96
CA HIS A 27 -10.56 -5.43 3.56
C HIS A 27 -9.64 -5.77 4.74
N LEU A 28 -10.03 -5.42 5.97
CA LEU A 28 -9.24 -5.63 7.18
C LEU A 28 -9.82 -6.73 8.08
N VAL A 29 -11.13 -6.97 8.04
CA VAL A 29 -11.82 -7.85 9.00
C VAL A 29 -11.33 -9.29 8.98
N SER A 30 -10.88 -9.80 7.83
CA SER A 30 -10.30 -11.14 7.72
C SER A 30 -8.99 -11.31 8.50
N ARG A 31 -8.33 -10.22 8.88
CA ARG A 31 -7.15 -10.22 9.75
C ARG A 31 -7.48 -10.05 11.23
N LEU A 32 -8.74 -9.74 11.57
CA LEU A 32 -9.16 -9.41 12.94
C LEU A 32 -10.13 -10.42 13.55
N TYR A 33 -10.90 -11.13 12.71
CA TYR A 33 -11.96 -12.03 13.14
C TYR A 33 -11.99 -13.35 12.33
N PRO A 34 -12.45 -14.47 12.94
CA PRO A 34 -12.77 -14.62 14.37
C PRO A 34 -11.51 -14.54 15.26
N THR A 35 -10.36 -14.86 14.68
CA THR A 35 -9.05 -14.81 15.34
C THR A 35 -8.20 -13.74 14.67
N VAL A 36 -7.38 -13.05 15.46
CA VAL A 36 -6.41 -12.08 14.95
C VAL A 36 -5.30 -12.80 14.18
N ASP A 37 -4.92 -12.27 13.02
CA ASP A 37 -3.77 -12.71 12.23
C ASP A 37 -2.50 -12.70 13.11
N ALA A 38 -1.86 -13.86 13.24
CA ALA A 38 -0.69 -14.04 14.09
C ALA A 38 0.52 -13.18 13.69
N THR A 39 0.57 -12.71 12.44
CA THR A 39 1.63 -11.83 11.95
C THR A 39 1.39 -10.36 12.27
N LEU A 40 0.27 -10.02 12.90
CA LEU A 40 -0.08 -8.63 13.22
C LEU A 40 0.41 -8.29 14.63
N ASN A 41 1.01 -7.12 14.79
CA ASN A 41 1.39 -6.62 16.10
C ASN A 41 0.17 -6.54 17.04
N SER A 42 0.27 -7.07 18.27
CA SER A 42 -0.87 -7.23 19.17
C SER A 42 -1.55 -5.91 19.55
N SER A 43 -0.78 -4.89 19.94
CA SER A 43 -1.34 -3.57 20.29
C SER A 43 -1.92 -2.86 19.06
N TYR A 44 -1.35 -3.09 17.89
CA TYR A 44 -1.93 -2.60 16.65
C TYR A 44 -3.23 -3.33 16.27
N ALA A 45 -3.33 -4.64 16.52
CA ALA A 45 -4.56 -5.40 16.33
C ALA A 45 -5.70 -4.89 17.21
N GLU A 46 -5.41 -4.54 18.47
CA GLU A 46 -6.37 -3.90 19.38
C GLU A 46 -6.86 -2.55 18.82
N TYR A 47 -5.94 -1.69 18.38
CA TYR A 47 -6.28 -0.45 17.69
C TYR A 47 -7.17 -0.70 16.46
N LEU A 48 -6.83 -1.69 15.63
CA LEU A 48 -7.63 -2.02 14.44
C LEU A 48 -9.01 -2.57 14.79
N LYS A 49 -9.16 -3.35 15.88
CA LYS A 49 -10.48 -3.76 16.38
C LYS A 49 -11.33 -2.59 16.85
N MET A 50 -10.73 -1.55 17.44
CA MET A 50 -11.49 -0.32 17.76
C MET A 50 -11.97 0.41 16.49
N ARG A 51 -11.16 0.41 15.42
CA ARG A 51 -11.52 1.02 14.12
C ARG A 51 -12.53 0.18 13.34
N CYS A 52 -12.42 -1.14 13.44
CA CYS A 52 -13.22 -2.15 12.75
C CYS A 52 -13.82 -3.14 13.78
N PRO A 53 -14.87 -2.73 14.52
CA PRO A 53 -15.38 -3.50 15.65
C PRO A 53 -16.29 -4.67 15.24
N SER A 54 -16.79 -4.69 14.00
CA SER A 54 -17.68 -5.73 13.50
C SER A 54 -16.93 -6.73 12.62
N PRO A 55 -17.17 -8.04 12.77
CA PRO A 55 -16.70 -9.05 11.80
C PRO A 55 -17.42 -8.93 10.44
N HIS A 56 -18.58 -8.26 10.41
CA HIS A 56 -19.38 -8.02 9.20
C HIS A 56 -19.55 -6.50 9.02
N PRO A 57 -18.55 -5.79 8.48
CA PRO A 57 -18.59 -4.35 8.32
C PRO A 57 -19.53 -3.99 7.16
N ASP A 58 -20.38 -2.99 7.37
CA ASP A 58 -21.22 -2.44 6.31
C ASP A 58 -20.34 -1.79 5.22
N PRO A 59 -20.41 -2.24 3.94
CA PRO A 59 -19.66 -1.65 2.84
C PRO A 59 -19.96 -0.17 2.57
N LYS A 60 -21.11 0.34 3.02
CA LYS A 60 -21.51 1.75 2.82
C LYS A 60 -21.11 2.65 3.98
N ALA A 61 -20.80 2.09 5.15
CA ALA A 61 -20.42 2.87 6.32
C ALA A 61 -19.01 3.44 6.16
N VAL A 62 -18.75 4.60 6.76
CA VAL A 62 -17.41 5.21 6.73
C VAL A 62 -16.55 4.60 7.84
N LYS A 63 -16.13 3.34 7.67
CA LYS A 63 -15.31 2.59 8.65
C LYS A 63 -13.99 2.16 8.02
N TYR A 64 -12.88 2.75 8.49
CA TYR A 64 -11.56 2.53 7.90
C TYR A 64 -10.44 2.72 8.92
N ALA A 65 -9.26 2.18 8.60
CA ALA A 65 -8.00 2.52 9.25
C ALA A 65 -7.09 3.27 8.26
N ARG A 66 -6.17 4.08 8.77
CA ARG A 66 -5.18 4.78 7.93
C ARG A 66 -3.99 3.87 7.67
N ASN A 67 -3.47 3.88 6.44
CA ASN A 67 -2.40 2.97 6.03
C ASN A 67 -1.13 3.19 6.85
N ASP A 68 -0.82 4.45 7.15
CA ASP A 68 0.24 4.84 8.06
C ASP A 68 -0.33 5.47 9.35
N PRO A 69 -0.19 4.82 10.52
CA PRO A 69 -0.65 5.38 11.79
C PRO A 69 0.22 6.52 12.35
N GLY A 70 1.46 6.70 11.89
CA GLY A 70 2.39 7.73 12.35
C GLY A 70 2.34 9.01 11.53
N THR A 71 2.35 8.92 10.20
CA THR A 71 2.41 10.07 9.27
C THR A 71 1.34 9.99 8.16
N PRO A 72 0.05 9.78 8.48
CA PRO A 72 -1.00 9.40 7.52
C PRO A 72 -1.24 10.34 6.32
N MET A 73 -0.75 11.58 6.38
CA MET A 73 -0.94 12.63 5.38
C MET A 73 0.36 13.03 4.68
N LYS A 74 1.48 12.37 5.01
CA LYS A 74 2.79 12.68 4.45
C LYS A 74 3.25 11.49 3.63
N PHE A 75 3.66 11.74 2.40
CA PHE A 75 4.28 10.71 1.59
C PHE A 75 5.73 10.55 2.04
N ASP A 76 6.02 9.54 2.85
CA ASP A 76 7.37 9.26 3.35
C ASP A 76 7.60 7.76 3.63
N ASN A 77 8.80 7.40 4.08
CA ASN A 77 9.17 6.02 4.37
C ASN A 77 8.67 5.46 5.70
N ASN A 78 7.83 6.19 6.46
CA ASN A 78 7.33 5.68 7.73
C ASN A 78 6.46 4.42 7.55
N TYR A 79 5.86 4.24 6.37
CA TYR A 79 5.22 2.98 5.95
C TYR A 79 6.11 1.76 6.21
N TYR A 80 7.37 1.79 5.77
CA TYR A 80 8.27 0.64 5.91
C TYR A 80 8.66 0.41 7.37
N ARG A 81 8.80 1.48 8.16
CA ARG A 81 9.00 1.38 9.61
C ARG A 81 7.81 0.71 10.29
N ASN A 82 6.59 1.04 9.90
CA ASN A 82 5.39 0.36 10.40
C ASN A 82 5.36 -1.12 10.00
N VAL A 83 5.65 -1.42 8.74
CA VAL A 83 5.71 -2.79 8.22
C VAL A 83 6.74 -3.64 8.96
N MET A 84 7.94 -3.13 9.25
CA MET A 84 8.96 -3.83 10.05
C MET A 84 8.49 -4.17 11.47
N HIS A 85 7.60 -3.35 12.04
CA HIS A 85 6.99 -3.59 13.34
C HIS A 85 5.69 -4.41 13.27
N MET A 86 5.41 -5.06 12.14
CA MET A 86 4.19 -5.84 11.89
C MET A 86 2.91 -5.01 11.98
N LYS A 87 2.99 -3.71 11.64
CA LYS A 87 1.87 -2.76 11.67
C LYS A 87 1.34 -2.38 10.29
N GLY A 88 1.57 -3.21 9.26
CA GLY A 88 0.92 -3.05 7.96
C GLY A 88 -0.57 -3.41 8.04
N LEU A 89 -1.43 -2.64 7.36
CA LEU A 89 -2.88 -2.86 7.37
C LEU A 89 -3.28 -4.13 6.63
N LEU A 90 -2.81 -4.28 5.40
CA LEU A 90 -3.10 -5.43 4.56
C LEU A 90 -2.12 -6.56 4.86
N LYS A 91 -2.55 -7.80 4.63
CA LYS A 91 -1.66 -8.96 4.78
C LYS A 91 -0.43 -8.86 3.88
N LEU A 92 -0.61 -8.28 2.68
CA LEU A 92 0.47 -8.02 1.73
C LEU A 92 1.53 -7.07 2.31
N ASP A 93 1.14 -6.05 3.09
CA ASP A 93 2.07 -5.10 3.66
C ASP A 93 3.07 -5.81 4.59
N ASN A 94 2.59 -6.62 5.54
CA ASN A 94 3.48 -7.40 6.41
C ASN A 94 4.24 -8.48 5.63
N ALA A 95 3.64 -9.06 4.58
CA ALA A 95 4.30 -10.05 3.75
C ALA A 95 5.57 -9.50 3.07
N LEU A 96 5.64 -8.20 2.78
CA LEU A 96 6.86 -7.59 2.22
C LEU A 96 8.08 -7.74 3.14
N TYR A 97 7.90 -7.68 4.45
CA TYR A 97 9.00 -7.85 5.40
C TYR A 97 9.26 -9.31 5.76
N LEU A 98 8.24 -10.16 5.66
CA LEU A 98 8.35 -11.59 5.97
C LEU A 98 8.99 -12.39 4.82
N ASP A 99 8.81 -11.96 3.57
CA ASP A 99 9.41 -12.62 2.42
C ASP A 99 10.89 -12.23 2.25
N SER A 100 11.76 -13.24 2.14
CA SER A 100 13.21 -13.05 2.05
C SER A 100 13.65 -12.27 0.81
N ARG A 101 12.85 -12.27 -0.26
CA ARG A 101 13.15 -11.57 -1.52
C ARG A 101 12.92 -10.07 -1.42
N THR A 102 12.01 -9.64 -0.55
CA THR A 102 11.61 -8.23 -0.41
C THR A 102 12.11 -7.60 0.88
N LYS A 103 12.35 -8.40 1.93
CA LYS A 103 12.82 -7.94 3.24
C LYS A 103 14.03 -6.99 3.19
N PRO A 104 15.10 -7.26 2.41
CA PRO A 104 16.26 -6.35 2.35
C PRO A 104 15.88 -4.95 1.83
N TYR A 105 14.95 -4.87 0.89
CA TYR A 105 14.50 -3.60 0.32
C TYR A 105 13.58 -2.85 1.27
N VAL A 106 12.71 -3.55 2.02
CA VAL A 106 11.91 -2.94 3.09
C VAL A 106 12.81 -2.29 4.15
N GLN A 107 13.86 -2.99 4.58
CA GLN A 107 14.82 -2.45 5.56
C GLN A 107 15.53 -1.21 5.01
N LYS A 108 16.05 -1.31 3.78
CA LYS A 108 16.74 -0.20 3.13
C LYS A 108 15.85 1.03 2.96
N MET A 109 14.59 0.84 2.57
CA MET A 109 13.64 1.96 2.44
C MET A 109 13.25 2.56 3.79
N ALA A 110 13.14 1.77 4.85
CA ALA A 110 12.87 2.27 6.21
C ALA A 110 14.02 3.12 6.78
N GLU A 111 15.25 2.78 6.41
CA GLU A 111 16.49 3.48 6.78
C GLU A 111 16.70 4.75 5.95
N ASP A 112 16.45 4.67 4.64
CA ASP A 112 16.73 5.73 3.69
C ASP A 112 15.49 6.14 2.88
N ASN A 113 14.96 7.32 3.20
CA ASN A 113 13.81 7.89 2.51
C ASN A 113 14.12 8.29 1.06
N ASN A 114 15.37 8.66 0.75
CA ASN A 114 15.75 9.01 -0.62
C ASN A 114 15.78 7.75 -1.49
N TYR A 115 16.33 6.65 -1.00
CA TYR A 115 16.28 5.37 -1.71
C TYR A 115 14.84 4.93 -2.02
N PHE A 116 13.91 5.10 -1.07
CA PHE A 116 12.49 4.88 -1.32
C PHE A 116 11.99 5.76 -2.48
N PHE A 117 12.23 7.07 -2.44
CA PHE A 117 11.73 7.98 -3.46
C PHE A 117 12.34 7.74 -4.84
N GLU A 118 13.64 7.45 -4.92
CA GLU A 118 14.33 7.12 -6.17
C GLU A 118 13.67 5.91 -6.84
N GLN A 119 13.53 4.79 -6.11
CA GLN A 119 12.90 3.59 -6.64
C GLN A 119 11.42 3.80 -6.95
N PHE A 120 10.72 4.64 -6.18
CA PHE A 120 9.33 4.98 -6.42
C PHE A 120 9.13 5.75 -7.71
N VAL A 121 9.94 6.78 -7.95
CA VAL A 121 9.87 7.62 -9.15
C VAL A 121 10.22 6.81 -10.39
N GLU A 122 11.30 6.02 -10.36
CA GLU A 122 11.64 5.12 -11.49
C GLU A 122 10.50 4.16 -11.82
N ALA A 123 9.91 3.52 -10.81
CA ALA A 123 8.80 2.59 -11.00
C ALA A 123 7.54 3.28 -11.53
N MET A 124 7.25 4.48 -11.03
CA MET A 124 6.08 5.25 -11.47
C MET A 124 6.23 5.73 -12.91
N SER A 125 7.43 6.18 -13.32
CA SER A 125 7.71 6.56 -14.71
C SER A 125 7.44 5.40 -15.67
N ILE A 126 7.88 4.18 -15.31
CA ILE A 126 7.59 2.98 -16.10
C ILE A 126 6.08 2.73 -16.21
N LEU A 127 5.33 2.88 -15.11
CA LEU A 127 3.87 2.71 -15.11
C LEU A 127 3.15 3.76 -15.96
N THR A 128 3.63 5.00 -15.97
CA THR A 128 2.98 6.11 -16.70
C THR A 128 3.17 6.03 -18.21
N GLU A 129 4.19 5.31 -18.69
CA GLU A 129 4.52 5.17 -20.11
C GLU A 129 4.04 3.83 -20.71
N HIS A 130 3.48 2.95 -19.88
CA HIS A 130 3.12 1.60 -20.28
C HIS A 130 1.78 1.54 -21.03
N TYR A 131 1.80 1.05 -22.28
CA TYR A 131 0.64 0.95 -23.18
C TYR A 131 -0.13 2.27 -23.35
N VAL A 132 0.59 3.39 -23.42
CA VAL A 132 0.00 4.70 -23.72
C VAL A 132 -0.44 4.79 -25.18
N LEU A 133 -1.51 5.55 -25.43
CA LEU A 133 -1.95 5.89 -26.78
C LEU A 133 -1.17 7.13 -27.26
N THR A 134 -0.65 7.09 -28.50
CA THR A 134 0.21 8.13 -29.06
C THR A 134 -0.24 8.57 -30.45
N GLY A 135 0.14 9.78 -30.87
CA GLY A 135 -0.22 10.32 -32.18
C GLY A 135 -1.73 10.38 -32.39
N ASP A 136 -2.22 9.66 -33.39
CA ASP A 136 -3.66 9.58 -33.73
C ASP A 136 -4.38 8.42 -33.01
N GLU A 137 -3.70 7.72 -32.09
CA GLU A 137 -4.32 6.69 -31.25
C GLU A 137 -5.15 7.36 -30.14
N GLY A 138 -6.46 7.14 -30.15
CA GLY A 138 -7.37 7.64 -29.12
C GLY A 138 -7.87 9.07 -29.37
N GLU A 139 -8.10 9.81 -28.29
CA GLU A 139 -8.68 11.16 -28.34
C GLU A 139 -8.34 11.99 -27.10
N ILE A 140 -8.41 13.31 -27.22
CA ILE A 140 -8.42 14.22 -26.07
C ILE A 140 -9.88 14.36 -25.60
N ARG A 141 -10.22 13.69 -24.50
CA ARG A 141 -11.59 13.74 -23.93
C ARG A 141 -11.93 15.14 -23.42
N LYS A 142 -13.11 15.63 -23.79
CA LYS A 142 -13.70 16.86 -23.22
C LYS A 142 -14.19 16.64 -21.79
N HIS A 143 -14.67 15.44 -21.51
CA HIS A 143 -15.12 15.01 -20.20
C HIS A 143 -14.55 13.63 -19.91
N CYS A 144 -13.71 13.47 -18.88
CA CYS A 144 -13.03 12.19 -18.60
C CYS A 144 -13.97 10.98 -18.43
N GLN A 145 -15.22 11.26 -18.04
CA GLN A 145 -16.25 10.26 -17.78
C GLN A 145 -16.80 9.63 -19.07
N TRP A 146 -16.80 10.35 -20.20
CA TRP A 146 -17.47 9.94 -21.44
C TRP A 146 -16.48 9.95 -22.63
N VAL A 147 -16.75 9.11 -23.64
CA VAL A 147 -16.09 9.24 -24.95
C VAL A 147 -16.65 10.48 -25.66
N ASN A 148 -15.86 11.15 -26.51
CA ASN A 148 -16.35 12.33 -27.23
C ASN A 148 -17.44 12.01 -28.26
#